data_AF-B2XYC6-F1
#
_entry.id   AF-B2XYC6-F1
#
_cell.length_a   1.000
_cell.length_b   1.000
_cell.length_c   1.000
_cell.angle_alpha   90.00
_cell.angle_beta   90.00
_cell.angle_gamma   90.00
#
_symmetry.space_group_name_H-M   'P 1'
#
loop_
_entity.id
_entity.type
_entity.pdbx_description
1 polymer ?
#
loop_
_entity_poly.entity_id
_entity_poly.type
_entity_poly.pdbx_seq_one_letter_code
_entity_poly.pdbx_strand_id
1 'polypeptide(L)'
;MFTVNYILDLFHTINATEVQHTLMLALMHKRPASLHEVLRLAGLLQGYKDFLSLTKQAEAFFQAGDYRSAFNTISKMWVHPQIVPALLLMECFETRELTVPYWYKSIKLRRQYIQKKNGGVRPIIVAHKGLRICMAVINRLLQSCCVSWSNQTFGFRPGFGTHHAVLHLAQKAQQMLNKQQQAVLVTFDLQAAYNSVDIKHLMQTLQLQYLPNDMKKLIWMWQHLPLAQLNAGINGLAQGYAYSPTLFAWYVDQLVGQHMDFTIYADNFAGVFLTQQDAQFAVKEAQTLLQKSGLLIAPSSIKMHLLDKNQHSELNWLGHNVMFPSCTVKLQHHQLLVNQHSPQVWTIQKWDKMLRTLGWVQLALNADWRRF
;
A
#
# COMPACT_ATOMS: atom_id res chain seq x y z
N MET A 1 -6.42 -10.35 31.89
CA MET A 1 -6.06 -8.91 31.87
C MET A 1 -4.58 -8.86 31.56
N PHE A 2 -4.19 -8.63 30.31
CA PHE A 2 -2.77 -8.66 29.88
C PHE A 2 -2.36 -7.23 29.52
N THR A 3 -1.67 -6.57 30.45
CA THR A 3 -0.95 -5.31 30.24
C THR A 3 0.39 -5.64 29.62
N VAL A 4 0.62 -5.15 28.40
CA VAL A 4 1.86 -5.41 27.64
C VAL A 4 2.73 -4.15 27.73
N ASN A 5 3.70 -4.17 28.64
CA ASN A 5 4.80 -3.22 28.69
C ASN A 5 5.81 -3.57 27.59
N TYR A 6 5.77 -2.87 26.45
CA TYR A 6 6.91 -2.81 25.53
C TYR A 6 7.33 -1.35 25.41
N ILE A 7 8.39 -1.01 26.13
CA ILE A 7 9.12 0.24 26.01
C ILE A 7 10.55 -0.14 25.63
N LEU A 8 11.02 0.49 24.54
CA LEU A 8 12.41 0.61 24.07
C LEU A 8 13.01 -0.65 23.43
N ASP A 9 13.09 -0.64 22.09
CA ASP A 9 14.28 -1.10 21.32
C ASP A 9 14.06 -1.14 19.78
N LEU A 10 12.92 -0.67 19.25
CA LEU A 10 12.64 -0.80 17.80
C LEU A 10 13.08 0.37 16.91
N PHE A 11 13.88 1.31 17.40
CA PHE A 11 14.41 2.40 16.58
C PHE A 11 15.94 2.31 16.58
N HIS A 12 16.52 1.58 15.62
CA HIS A 12 17.79 1.95 14.93
C HIS A 12 18.48 0.86 14.08
N THR A 13 17.91 -0.32 13.84
CA THR A 13 18.53 -1.26 12.88
C THR A 13 18.10 -0.96 11.45
N ILE A 14 18.88 -0.11 10.77
CA ILE A 14 18.95 -0.10 9.30
C ILE A 14 19.50 -1.48 8.91
N ASN A 15 18.68 -2.31 8.27
CA ASN A 15 19.09 -3.66 7.90
C ASN A 15 20.10 -3.63 6.75
N ALA A 16 21.05 -4.58 6.70
CA ALA A 16 22.02 -4.70 5.60
C ALA A 16 21.35 -4.84 4.21
N THR A 17 20.14 -5.41 4.17
CA THR A 17 19.27 -5.48 2.99
C THR A 17 18.72 -4.11 2.57
N GLU A 18 18.41 -3.22 3.51
CA GLU A 18 17.99 -1.85 3.20
C GLU A 18 19.13 -1.06 2.58
N VAL A 19 20.35 -1.16 3.13
CA VAL A 19 21.55 -0.49 2.58
C VAL A 19 21.83 -0.92 1.14
N GLN A 20 21.74 -2.22 0.83
CA GLN A 20 21.92 -2.72 -0.53
C GLN A 20 20.80 -2.25 -1.48
N HIS A 21 19.55 -2.19 -1.01
CA HIS A 21 18.45 -1.65 -1.79
C HIS A 21 18.65 -0.16 -2.08
N THR A 22 19.07 0.65 -1.09
CA THR A 22 19.33 2.08 -1.26
C THR A 22 20.42 2.35 -2.30
N LEU A 23 21.52 1.60 -2.29
CA LEU A 23 22.59 1.74 -3.28
C LEU A 23 22.11 1.38 -4.70
N MET A 24 21.34 0.31 -4.84
CA MET A 24 20.81 -0.14 -6.14
C MET A 24 19.77 0.84 -6.69
N LEU A 25 18.90 1.37 -5.82
CA LEU A 25 17.94 2.42 -6.12
C LEU A 25 18.62 3.73 -6.59
N ALA A 26 19.74 4.11 -5.98
CA ALA A 26 20.52 5.27 -6.40
C ALA A 26 21.14 5.09 -7.81
N LEU A 27 21.57 3.87 -8.16
CA LEU A 27 22.09 3.54 -9.49
C LEU A 27 20.98 3.52 -10.55
N MET A 28 19.82 2.95 -10.23
CA MET A 28 18.62 2.92 -11.10
C MET A 28 18.03 4.31 -11.36
N HIS A 29 18.34 5.31 -10.54
CA HIS A 29 17.92 6.68 -10.82
C HIS A 29 18.71 7.32 -11.97
N LYS A 30 19.98 6.92 -12.17
CA LYS A 30 20.90 7.51 -13.15
C LYS A 30 20.85 6.84 -14.52
N ARG A 31 20.21 5.67 -14.64
CA ARG A 31 20.09 4.89 -15.88
C ARG A 31 18.84 4.01 -15.87
N PRO A 32 18.37 3.52 -17.04
CA PRO A 32 17.32 2.51 -17.09
C PRO A 32 17.65 1.31 -16.18
N ALA A 33 16.65 0.87 -15.42
CA ALA A 33 16.78 -0.27 -14.52
C ALA A 33 16.71 -1.58 -15.30
N SER A 34 17.65 -2.50 -15.05
CA SER A 34 17.60 -3.82 -15.68
C SER A 34 16.49 -4.67 -15.06
N LEU A 35 15.93 -5.60 -15.85
CA LEU A 35 14.95 -6.58 -15.37
C LEU A 35 15.41 -7.30 -14.10
N HIS A 36 16.70 -7.66 -14.02
CA HIS A 36 17.29 -8.33 -12.86
C HIS A 36 17.23 -7.49 -11.58
N GLU A 37 17.54 -6.19 -11.67
CA GLU A 37 17.48 -5.26 -10.53
C GLU A 37 16.05 -5.07 -10.04
N VAL A 38 15.12 -4.92 -10.99
CA VAL A 38 13.69 -4.75 -10.70
C VAL A 38 13.09 -5.99 -10.05
N LEU A 39 13.39 -7.18 -10.59
CA LEU A 39 12.99 -8.46 -9.99
C LEU A 39 13.58 -8.65 -8.60
N ARG A 40 14.81 -8.19 -8.36
CA ARG A 40 15.46 -8.28 -7.05
C ARG A 40 14.74 -7.41 -6.01
N LEU A 41 14.51 -6.13 -6.30
CA LEU A 41 13.77 -5.23 -5.39
C LEU A 41 12.34 -5.70 -5.15
N ALA A 42 11.69 -6.23 -6.19
CA ALA A 42 10.37 -6.81 -6.08
C ALA A 42 10.35 -8.16 -5.35
N GLY A 43 11.49 -8.70 -4.91
CA GLY A 43 11.60 -10.02 -4.29
C GLY A 43 11.06 -11.16 -5.17
N LEU A 44 11.22 -11.02 -6.49
CA LEU A 44 10.77 -11.95 -7.52
C LEU A 44 11.93 -12.58 -8.30
N LEU A 45 13.17 -12.17 -8.01
CA LEU A 45 14.35 -12.69 -8.71
C LEU A 45 14.49 -14.21 -8.57
N GLN A 46 14.19 -14.77 -7.40
CA GLN A 46 14.24 -16.22 -7.22
C GLN A 46 13.20 -16.92 -8.09
N GLY A 47 11.95 -16.46 -8.06
CA GLY A 47 10.91 -16.94 -8.98
C GLY A 47 11.33 -16.90 -10.45
N TYR A 48 11.98 -15.82 -10.92
CA TYR A 48 12.48 -15.77 -12.30
C TYR A 48 13.59 -16.80 -12.58
N LYS A 49 14.53 -16.97 -11.66
CA LYS A 49 15.58 -18.00 -11.78
C LYS A 49 15.01 -19.42 -11.81
N ASP A 50 14.02 -19.68 -10.95
CA ASP A 50 13.33 -20.96 -10.88
C ASP A 50 12.59 -21.24 -12.19
N PHE A 51 11.95 -20.24 -12.78
CA PHE A 51 11.37 -20.34 -14.12
C PHE A 51 12.41 -20.75 -15.16
N LEU A 52 13.55 -20.04 -15.25
CA LEU A 52 14.60 -20.38 -16.22
C LEU A 52 15.12 -21.80 -16.04
N SER A 53 15.33 -22.21 -14.78
CA SER A 53 15.79 -23.56 -14.44
C SER A 53 14.77 -24.63 -14.84
N LEU A 54 13.49 -24.44 -14.50
CA LEU A 54 12.42 -25.37 -14.83
C LEU A 54 12.20 -25.44 -16.34
N THR A 55 12.35 -24.33 -17.07
CA THR A 55 12.22 -24.29 -18.53
C THR A 55 13.32 -25.10 -19.18
N LYS A 56 14.57 -24.88 -18.78
CA LYS A 56 15.71 -25.66 -19.26
C LYS A 56 15.55 -27.16 -18.98
N GLN A 57 15.02 -27.51 -17.80
CA GLN A 57 14.74 -28.90 -17.44
C GLN A 57 13.63 -29.50 -18.31
N ALA A 58 12.53 -28.77 -18.54
CA ALA A 58 11.45 -29.22 -19.40
C ALA A 58 11.91 -29.40 -20.85
N GLU A 59 12.72 -28.48 -21.38
CA GLU A 59 13.33 -28.57 -22.71
C GLU A 59 14.20 -29.82 -22.85
N ALA A 60 15.03 -30.13 -21.85
CA ALA A 60 15.85 -31.35 -21.85
C ALA A 60 14.97 -32.61 -21.89
N PHE A 61 13.86 -32.64 -21.13
CA PHE A 61 12.91 -33.76 -21.18
C PHE A 61 12.20 -33.88 -22.53
N PHE A 62 11.82 -32.77 -23.15
CA PHE A 62 11.27 -32.79 -24.51
C PHE A 62 12.27 -33.34 -25.52
N GLN A 63 13.54 -32.91 -25.46
CA GLN A 63 14.61 -33.41 -26.33
C GLN A 63 14.87 -34.91 -26.15
N ALA A 64 14.71 -35.41 -24.93
CA ALA A 64 14.84 -36.83 -24.60
C ALA A 64 13.57 -37.67 -24.89
N GLY A 65 12.49 -37.06 -25.36
CA GLY A 65 11.20 -37.74 -25.61
C GLY A 65 10.40 -38.08 -24.34
N ASP A 66 10.80 -37.62 -23.15
CA ASP A 66 10.07 -37.82 -21.90
C ASP A 66 9.04 -36.69 -21.68
N TYR A 67 7.95 -36.76 -22.44
CA TYR A 67 6.89 -35.76 -22.37
C TYR A 67 6.21 -35.68 -21.00
N ARG A 68 6.11 -36.80 -20.27
CA ARG A 68 5.45 -36.83 -18.96
C ARG A 68 6.25 -36.02 -17.95
N SER A 69 7.57 -36.19 -17.91
CA SER A 69 8.44 -35.41 -17.03
C SER A 69 8.51 -33.94 -17.46
N ALA A 70 8.46 -33.66 -18.77
CA ALA A 70 8.39 -32.29 -19.28
C ALA A 70 7.12 -31.57 -18.78
N PHE A 71 5.93 -32.17 -18.95
CA PHE A 71 4.67 -31.58 -18.49
C PHE A 71 4.59 -31.45 -16.96
N ASN A 72 5.08 -32.45 -16.22
CA ASN A 72 5.18 -32.34 -14.76
C ASN A 72 6.07 -31.17 -14.34
N THR A 73 7.19 -30.95 -15.04
CA THR A 73 8.11 -29.83 -14.76
C THR A 73 7.45 -28.48 -15.05
N ILE A 74 6.72 -28.36 -16.16
CA ILE A 74 5.94 -27.15 -16.48
C ILE A 74 4.86 -26.90 -15.41
N SER A 75 4.19 -27.94 -14.91
CA SER A 75 3.15 -27.77 -13.88
C SER A 75 3.68 -27.11 -12.60
N LYS A 76 4.96 -27.37 -12.24
CA LYS A 76 5.63 -26.77 -11.08
C LYS A 76 5.77 -25.25 -11.22
N MET A 77 5.91 -24.75 -12.45
CA MET A 77 5.99 -23.31 -12.72
C MET A 77 4.72 -22.57 -12.28
N TRP A 78 3.56 -23.19 -12.51
CA TRP A 78 2.24 -22.58 -12.27
C TRP A 78 1.84 -22.57 -10.79
N VAL A 79 2.37 -23.48 -9.99
CA VAL A 79 2.12 -23.53 -8.54
C VAL A 79 3.14 -22.72 -7.73
N HIS A 80 4.21 -22.25 -8.37
CA HIS A 80 5.22 -21.45 -7.69
C HIS A 80 4.74 -20.00 -7.46
N PRO A 81 4.69 -19.52 -6.21
CA PRO A 81 4.04 -18.24 -5.89
C PRO A 81 4.75 -17.01 -6.47
N GLN A 82 6.01 -17.14 -6.90
CA GLN A 82 6.81 -16.05 -7.43
C GLN A 82 7.05 -16.11 -8.95
N ILE A 83 6.81 -17.26 -9.60
CA ILE A 83 7.11 -17.41 -11.04
C ILE A 83 6.17 -16.55 -11.87
N VAL A 84 4.85 -16.70 -11.70
CA VAL A 84 3.85 -15.96 -12.48
C VAL A 84 4.02 -14.43 -12.31
N PRO A 85 4.16 -13.88 -11.09
CA PRO A 85 4.44 -12.45 -10.93
C PRO A 85 5.74 -12.00 -11.59
N ALA A 86 6.80 -12.82 -11.56
CA ALA A 86 8.07 -12.50 -12.20
C ALA A 86 7.94 -12.46 -13.73
N LEU A 87 7.17 -13.38 -14.32
CA LEU A 87 6.92 -13.41 -15.76
C LEU A 87 6.07 -12.25 -16.24
N LEU A 88 5.00 -11.90 -15.52
CA LEU A 88 4.19 -10.73 -15.83
C LEU A 88 4.99 -9.43 -15.71
N LEU A 89 5.93 -9.36 -14.76
CA LEU A 89 6.86 -8.25 -14.69
C LEU A 89 7.80 -8.25 -15.90
N MET A 90 8.33 -9.41 -16.30
CA MET A 90 9.20 -9.55 -17.46
C MET A 90 8.52 -9.12 -18.77
N GLU A 91 7.23 -9.41 -18.96
CA GLU A 91 6.46 -8.91 -20.12
C GLU A 91 6.37 -7.38 -20.19
N CYS A 92 6.57 -6.69 -19.07
CA CYS A 92 6.67 -5.24 -19.05
C CYS A 92 8.07 -4.75 -19.47
N PHE A 93 8.99 -5.61 -19.90
CA PHE A 93 10.35 -5.24 -20.33
C PHE A 93 10.66 -5.77 -21.73
N GLU A 94 11.15 -4.90 -22.61
CA GLU A 94 11.73 -5.26 -23.90
C GLU A 94 13.13 -4.65 -24.00
N THR A 95 14.15 -5.43 -24.35
CA THR A 95 15.54 -4.93 -24.50
C THR A 95 16.09 -4.12 -23.32
N ARG A 96 15.65 -4.44 -22.09
CA ARG A 96 15.94 -3.73 -20.81
C ARG A 96 15.21 -2.39 -20.60
N GLU A 97 14.32 -2.01 -21.51
CA GLU A 97 13.43 -0.87 -21.35
C GLU A 97 12.05 -1.35 -20.91
N LEU A 98 11.41 -0.59 -20.02
CA LEU A 98 10.07 -0.93 -19.55
C LEU A 98 9.06 -0.57 -20.64
N THR A 99 8.45 -1.58 -21.26
CA THR A 99 7.44 -1.42 -22.29
C THR A 99 6.04 -1.59 -21.72
N VAL A 100 5.07 -1.02 -22.42
CA VAL A 100 3.67 -1.24 -22.14
C VAL A 100 3.29 -2.55 -22.81
N PRO A 101 2.87 -3.58 -22.07
CA PRO A 101 2.57 -4.89 -22.66
C PRO A 101 1.50 -4.77 -23.74
N TYR A 102 1.58 -5.59 -24.79
CA TYR A 102 0.63 -5.54 -25.91
C TYR A 102 -0.84 -5.69 -25.45
N TRP A 103 -1.09 -6.51 -24.42
CA TRP A 103 -2.41 -6.72 -23.83
C TRP A 103 -2.98 -5.45 -23.17
N TYR A 104 -2.15 -4.45 -22.88
CA TYR A 104 -2.56 -3.18 -22.29
C TYR A 104 -3.62 -2.44 -23.11
N LYS A 105 -3.50 -2.48 -24.44
CA LYS A 105 -4.42 -1.80 -25.37
C LYS A 105 -5.85 -2.34 -25.28
N SER A 106 -6.02 -3.55 -24.76
CA SER A 106 -7.31 -4.23 -24.63
C SER A 106 -7.94 -4.12 -23.24
N ILE A 107 -7.25 -3.49 -22.27
CA ILE A 107 -7.72 -3.43 -20.89
C ILE A 107 -9.00 -2.61 -20.77
N LYS A 108 -10.00 -3.20 -20.14
CA LYS A 108 -11.25 -2.54 -19.75
C LYS A 108 -11.31 -2.44 -18.23
N LEU A 109 -11.23 -1.22 -17.70
CA LEU A 109 -11.46 -0.96 -16.27
C LEU A 109 -12.96 -1.03 -15.95
N ARG A 110 -13.31 -1.72 -14.87
CA ARG A 110 -14.70 -1.77 -14.38
C ARG A 110 -14.83 -0.95 -13.11
N ARG A 111 -15.87 -0.12 -13.00
CA ARG A 111 -16.22 0.56 -11.76
C ARG A 111 -17.30 -0.23 -11.04
N GLN A 112 -17.10 -0.51 -9.76
CA GLN A 112 -18.07 -1.14 -8.87
C GLN A 112 -18.36 -0.21 -7.70
N TYR A 113 -19.63 -0.06 -7.34
CA TYR A 113 -20.03 0.73 -6.18
C TYR A 113 -20.21 -0.18 -4.96
N ILE A 114 -19.53 0.14 -3.86
CA ILE A 114 -19.67 -0.56 -2.58
C ILE A 114 -20.39 0.37 -1.60
N GLN A 115 -21.42 -0.11 -0.93
CA GLN A 115 -22.12 0.65 0.11
C GLN A 115 -21.23 0.84 1.33
N LYS A 116 -21.17 2.07 1.86
CA LYS A 116 -20.49 2.35 3.13
C LYS A 116 -21.40 1.99 4.30
N LYS A 117 -20.80 1.60 5.43
CA LYS A 117 -21.52 1.35 6.69
C LYS A 117 -22.33 2.56 7.16
N ASN A 118 -21.85 3.77 6.89
CA ASN A 118 -22.44 5.03 7.36
C ASN A 118 -23.32 5.70 6.30
N GLY A 119 -23.71 4.98 5.25
CA GLY A 119 -24.43 5.52 4.09
C GLY A 119 -23.50 6.07 2.99
N GLY A 120 -24.03 6.13 1.77
CA GLY A 120 -23.31 6.54 0.56
C GLY A 120 -22.52 5.40 -0.10
N VAL A 121 -21.96 5.69 -1.28
CA VAL A 121 -21.25 4.71 -2.12
C VAL A 121 -19.76 5.01 -2.21
N ARG A 122 -18.97 3.94 -2.31
CA ARG A 122 -17.53 3.96 -2.58
C ARG A 122 -17.29 3.38 -3.98
N PRO A 123 -16.83 4.18 -4.96
CA PRO A 123 -16.44 3.64 -6.25
C PRO A 123 -15.10 2.91 -6.13
N ILE A 124 -15.08 1.63 -6.46
CA ILE A 124 -13.88 0.81 -6.58
C ILE A 124 -13.63 0.52 -8.06
N ILE A 125 -12.40 0.72 -8.49
CA ILE A 125 -11.91 0.39 -9.81
C ILE A 125 -11.35 -1.03 -9.75
N VAL A 126 -11.98 -1.92 -10.51
CA VAL A 126 -11.55 -3.29 -10.70
C VAL A 126 -10.79 -3.37 -12.01
N ALA A 127 -9.46 -3.32 -11.90
CA ALA A 127 -8.54 -3.54 -13.00
C ALA A 127 -8.45 -5.02 -13.40
N HIS A 128 -8.02 -5.26 -14.65
CA HIS A 128 -7.69 -6.60 -15.13
C HIS A 128 -6.64 -7.27 -14.23
N LYS A 129 -6.70 -8.60 -14.10
CA LYS A 129 -5.88 -9.38 -13.16
C LYS A 129 -4.38 -9.15 -13.38
N GLY A 130 -3.92 -9.25 -14.63
CA GLY A 130 -2.51 -9.01 -15.00
C GLY A 130 -2.04 -7.60 -14.64
N LEU A 131 -2.89 -6.59 -14.87
CA LEU A 131 -2.61 -5.21 -14.48
C LEU A 131 -2.45 -5.09 -12.96
N ARG A 132 -3.34 -5.69 -12.16
CA ARG A 132 -3.22 -5.65 -10.68
C ARG A 132 -1.93 -6.29 -10.18
N ILE A 133 -1.45 -7.35 -10.83
CA ILE A 133 -0.16 -7.98 -10.47
C ILE A 133 0.99 -7.01 -10.77
N CYS A 134 1.02 -6.39 -11.95
CA CYS A 134 2.02 -5.37 -12.29
C CYS A 134 1.99 -4.19 -11.30
N MET A 135 0.79 -3.72 -10.95
CA MET A 135 0.59 -2.67 -9.95
C MET A 135 1.10 -3.08 -8.56
N ALA A 136 0.92 -4.34 -8.16
CA ALA A 136 1.42 -4.83 -6.87
C ALA A 136 2.95 -4.91 -6.84
N VAL A 137 3.57 -5.26 -7.97
CA VAL A 137 5.03 -5.21 -8.11
C VAL A 137 5.53 -3.78 -8.00
N ILE A 138 4.93 -2.84 -8.75
CA ILE A 138 5.27 -1.41 -8.63
C ILE A 138 5.04 -0.91 -7.21
N ASN A 139 3.98 -1.34 -6.53
CA ASN A 139 3.75 -0.99 -5.13
C ASN A 139 4.89 -1.45 -4.22
N ARG A 140 5.42 -2.66 -4.42
CA ARG A 140 6.55 -3.18 -3.63
C ARG A 140 7.83 -2.36 -3.86
N LEU A 141 8.07 -1.96 -5.10
CA LEU A 141 9.18 -1.05 -5.44
C LEU A 141 8.98 0.32 -4.80
N LEU A 142 7.79 0.91 -4.92
CA LEU A 142 7.44 2.18 -4.28
C LEU A 142 7.69 2.13 -2.77
N GLN A 143 7.21 1.09 -2.10
CA GLN A 143 7.42 0.90 -0.66
C GLN A 143 8.91 0.81 -0.29
N SER A 144 9.75 0.23 -1.16
CA SER A 144 11.22 0.22 -0.95
C SER A 144 11.89 1.58 -1.17
N CYS A 145 11.26 2.49 -1.94
CA CYS A 145 11.74 3.85 -2.14
C CYS A 145 11.29 4.82 -1.03
N CYS A 146 10.24 4.48 -0.29
CA CYS A 146 9.72 5.31 0.81
C CYS A 146 10.64 5.24 2.05
N VAL A 147 11.81 5.88 1.99
CA VAL A 147 12.83 5.84 3.05
C VAL A 147 12.65 6.90 4.15
N SER A 148 11.80 7.91 3.93
CA SER A 148 11.70 9.11 4.78
C SER A 148 10.30 9.33 5.34
N TRP A 149 9.69 8.31 5.94
CA TRP A 149 8.41 8.48 6.64
C TRP A 149 8.59 9.30 7.92
N SER A 150 7.67 10.20 8.20
CA SER A 150 7.56 10.75 9.56
C SER A 150 7.18 9.67 10.58
N ASN A 151 7.48 9.92 11.85
CA ASN A 151 6.98 9.11 12.97
C ASN A 151 5.48 9.35 13.26
N GLN A 152 4.85 10.22 12.49
CA GLN A 152 3.45 10.61 12.60
C GLN A 152 2.53 9.77 11.70
N THR A 153 3.07 9.15 10.64
CA THR A 153 2.28 8.44 9.63
C THR A 153 2.43 6.92 9.72
N PHE A 154 1.29 6.24 9.82
CA PHE A 154 1.19 4.80 10.08
C PHE A 154 0.43 4.03 9.00
N GLY A 155 -0.64 4.62 8.46
CA GLY A 155 -1.55 3.93 7.54
C GLY A 155 -0.86 3.49 6.24
N PHE A 156 -1.07 2.22 5.85
CA PHE A 156 -0.50 1.61 4.65
C PHE A 156 1.04 1.63 4.55
N ARG A 157 1.72 1.88 5.67
CA ARG A 157 3.17 1.76 5.80
C ARG A 157 3.55 0.32 6.19
N PRO A 158 4.52 -0.31 5.51
CA PRO A 158 4.98 -1.66 5.88
C PRO A 158 5.40 -1.72 7.36
N GLY A 159 4.95 -2.77 8.06
CA GLY A 159 5.25 -2.98 9.48
C GLY A 159 4.37 -2.20 10.47
N PHE A 160 3.54 -1.27 10.00
CA PHE A 160 2.66 -0.48 10.86
C PHE A 160 1.18 -0.87 10.66
N GLY A 161 0.43 -0.78 11.74
CA GLY A 161 -1.01 -1.09 11.78
C GLY A 161 -1.75 -0.07 12.63
N THR A 162 -3.09 -0.17 12.67
CA THR A 162 -3.94 0.76 13.42
C THR A 162 -3.54 0.86 14.89
N HIS A 163 -3.16 -0.25 15.50
CA HIS A 163 -2.70 -0.30 16.89
C HIS A 163 -1.46 0.56 17.15
N HIS A 164 -0.51 0.64 16.21
CA HIS A 164 0.67 1.50 16.35
C HIS A 164 0.27 2.98 16.40
N ALA A 165 -0.64 3.41 15.52
CA ALA A 165 -1.16 4.78 15.52
C ALA A 165 -1.88 5.10 16.83
N VAL A 166 -2.74 4.21 17.31
CA VAL A 166 -3.49 4.43 18.56
C VAL A 166 -2.57 4.48 19.78
N LEU A 167 -1.56 3.61 19.85
CA LEU A 167 -0.55 3.64 20.91
C LEU A 167 0.24 4.94 20.88
N HIS A 168 0.64 5.40 19.70
CA HIS A 168 1.33 6.68 19.52
C HIS A 168 0.46 7.88 19.98
N LEU A 169 -0.83 7.89 19.62
CA LEU A 169 -1.77 8.92 20.09
C LEU A 169 -1.93 8.90 21.62
N ALA A 170 -2.02 7.71 22.22
CA ALA A 170 -2.12 7.56 23.67
C ALA A 170 -0.85 8.05 24.38
N GLN A 171 0.34 7.78 23.82
CA GLN A 171 1.61 8.31 24.33
C GLN A 171 1.66 9.83 24.28
N LYS A 172 1.21 10.45 23.17
CA LYS A 172 1.10 11.91 23.06
C LYS A 172 0.15 12.49 24.11
N ALA A 173 -1.01 11.87 24.30
CA ALA A 173 -1.96 12.30 25.33
C ALA A 173 -1.36 12.21 26.73
N GLN A 174 -0.66 11.12 27.04
CA GLN A 174 0.01 10.94 28.32
C GLN A 174 1.08 12.01 28.54
N GLN A 175 1.89 12.30 27.52
CA GLN A 175 2.91 13.35 27.60
C GLN A 175 2.31 14.73 27.85
N MET A 176 1.20 15.07 27.17
CA MET A 176 0.52 16.35 27.36
C MET A 176 -0.14 16.46 28.73
N LEU A 177 -0.87 15.43 29.17
CA LEU A 177 -1.46 15.39 30.51
C LEU A 177 -0.36 15.39 31.59
N ASN A 178 0.81 14.83 31.35
CA ASN A 178 1.91 14.92 32.32
C ASN A 178 2.42 16.36 32.48
N LYS A 179 2.39 17.16 31.41
CA LYS A 179 2.78 18.58 31.43
C LYS A 179 1.71 19.51 32.01
N GLN A 180 0.43 19.23 31.75
CA GLN A 180 -0.70 20.05 32.19
C GLN A 180 -1.87 19.21 32.68
N GLN A 181 -2.71 19.76 33.56
CA GLN A 181 -3.89 19.05 34.07
C GLN A 181 -4.92 18.73 32.98
N GLN A 182 -4.91 19.48 31.89
CA GLN A 182 -5.84 19.36 30.77
C GLN A 182 -5.10 19.38 29.43
N ALA A 183 -5.73 18.79 28.41
CA ALA A 183 -5.31 18.83 27.03
C ALA A 183 -6.54 18.74 26.12
N VAL A 184 -6.41 19.11 24.84
CA VAL A 184 -7.48 19.01 23.85
C VAL A 184 -7.08 17.98 22.80
N LEU A 185 -7.86 16.91 22.70
CA LEU A 185 -7.75 15.92 21.64
C LEU A 185 -8.64 16.32 20.47
N VAL A 186 -8.11 16.29 19.26
CA VAL A 186 -8.87 16.56 18.04
C VAL A 186 -8.74 15.41 17.06
N THR A 187 -9.84 15.04 16.41
CA THR A 187 -9.85 14.09 15.30
C THR A 187 -10.57 14.69 14.10
N PHE A 188 -10.15 14.33 12.89
CA PHE A 188 -10.87 14.67 11.66
C PHE A 188 -10.53 13.70 10.53
N ASP A 189 -11.38 13.69 9.50
CA ASP A 189 -11.25 12.89 8.28
C ASP A 189 -11.17 13.76 7.03
N LEU A 190 -10.58 13.23 5.95
CA LEU A 190 -10.62 13.89 4.65
C LEU A 190 -11.88 13.56 3.84
N GLN A 191 -12.43 14.56 3.16
CA GLN A 191 -13.56 14.41 2.27
C GLN A 191 -13.14 13.76 0.94
N ALA A 192 -13.76 12.62 0.64
CA ALA A 192 -13.54 11.90 -0.63
C ALA A 192 -12.06 11.65 -0.96
N ALA A 193 -11.22 11.51 0.09
CA ALA A 193 -9.75 11.47 0.07
C ALA A 193 -9.11 11.09 -1.27
N TYR A 194 -9.22 9.83 -1.68
CA TYR A 194 -8.63 9.32 -2.92
C TYR A 194 -9.11 10.05 -4.17
N ASN A 195 -10.41 10.32 -4.29
CA ASN A 195 -11.01 10.93 -5.49
C ASN A 195 -10.67 12.42 -5.64
N SER A 196 -10.28 13.06 -4.54
CA SER A 196 -9.98 14.50 -4.48
C SER A 196 -8.50 14.82 -4.76
N VAL A 197 -7.62 13.80 -4.78
CA VAL A 197 -6.18 13.98 -5.01
C VAL A 197 -5.91 14.64 -6.36
N ASP A 198 -5.15 15.73 -6.39
CA ASP A 198 -4.54 16.21 -7.63
C ASP A 198 -3.36 15.29 -8.02
N ILE A 199 -3.53 14.51 -9.08
CA ILE A 199 -2.51 13.56 -9.56
C ILE A 199 -1.24 14.27 -10.05
N LYS A 200 -1.35 15.46 -10.67
CA LYS A 200 -0.18 16.21 -11.12
C LYS A 200 0.61 16.70 -9.92
N HIS A 201 -0.08 17.29 -8.95
CA HIS A 201 0.56 17.77 -7.72
C HIS A 201 1.17 16.61 -6.92
N LEU A 202 0.50 15.45 -6.84
CA LEU A 202 1.03 14.25 -6.19
C LEU A 202 2.35 13.81 -6.84
N MET A 203 2.39 13.69 -8.17
CA MET A 203 3.57 13.25 -8.89
C MET A 203 4.73 14.25 -8.75
N GLN A 204 4.43 15.55 -8.73
CA GLN A 204 5.41 16.62 -8.52
C GLN A 204 5.95 16.65 -7.09
N THR A 205 5.08 16.49 -6.08
CA THR A 205 5.44 16.54 -4.66
C THR A 205 6.31 15.37 -4.27
N LEU A 206 5.88 14.15 -4.62
CA LEU A 206 6.63 12.96 -4.25
C LEU A 206 7.93 12.87 -5.04
N GLN A 207 7.93 13.37 -6.29
CA GLN A 207 8.96 13.13 -7.32
C GLN A 207 9.28 11.65 -7.58
N LEU A 208 8.68 10.74 -6.79
CA LEU A 208 8.97 9.32 -6.62
C LEU A 208 10.47 9.06 -6.74
N GLN A 209 11.23 9.76 -5.89
CA GLN A 209 12.69 9.71 -5.91
C GLN A 209 13.14 8.24 -5.87
N TYR A 210 14.18 7.92 -6.65
CA TYR A 210 14.72 6.57 -6.85
C TYR A 210 13.85 5.56 -7.62
N LEU A 211 12.57 5.86 -7.90
CA LEU A 211 11.83 5.08 -8.88
C LEU A 211 12.32 5.44 -10.30
N PRO A 212 12.55 4.46 -11.19
CA PRO A 212 12.87 4.72 -12.60
C PRO A 212 11.79 5.56 -13.31
N ASN A 213 12.19 6.42 -14.24
CA ASN A 213 11.28 7.31 -14.97
C ASN A 213 10.18 6.53 -15.72
N ASP A 214 10.51 5.37 -16.29
CA ASP A 214 9.52 4.56 -17.00
C ASP A 214 8.43 4.01 -16.07
N MET A 215 8.79 3.68 -14.82
CA MET A 215 7.82 3.23 -13.83
C MET A 215 6.92 4.36 -13.36
N LYS A 216 7.46 5.59 -13.23
CA LYS A 216 6.64 6.79 -13.00
C LYS A 216 5.67 7.02 -14.16
N LYS A 217 6.13 6.81 -15.39
CA LYS A 217 5.31 6.89 -16.61
C LYS A 217 4.21 5.82 -16.61
N LEU A 218 4.47 4.59 -16.17
CA LEU A 218 3.43 3.57 -16.00
C LEU A 218 2.38 3.98 -14.96
N ILE A 219 2.80 4.46 -13.78
CA ILE A 219 1.87 4.95 -12.75
C ILE A 219 0.99 6.06 -13.34
N TRP A 220 1.59 7.01 -14.05
CA TRP A 220 0.88 8.07 -14.74
C TRP A 220 -0.13 7.51 -15.75
N MET A 221 0.30 6.64 -16.67
CA MET A 221 -0.56 6.04 -17.69
C MET A 221 -1.71 5.24 -17.08
N TRP A 222 -1.44 4.46 -16.03
CA TRP A 222 -2.46 3.64 -15.37
C TRP A 222 -3.52 4.49 -14.66
N GLN A 223 -3.16 5.62 -14.06
CA GLN A 223 -4.15 6.54 -13.48
C GLN A 223 -5.05 7.18 -14.53
N HIS A 224 -4.60 7.28 -15.78
CA HIS A 224 -5.34 7.89 -16.89
C HIS A 224 -6.01 6.87 -17.82
N LEU A 225 -6.04 5.58 -17.44
CA LEU A 225 -6.74 4.56 -18.20
C LEU A 225 -8.26 4.85 -18.26
N PRO A 226 -8.90 4.71 -19.43
CA PRO A 226 -10.32 4.96 -19.56
C PRO A 226 -11.17 3.91 -18.83
N LEU A 227 -12.32 4.34 -18.30
CA LEU A 227 -13.32 3.43 -17.75
C LEU A 227 -14.14 2.81 -18.90
N ALA A 228 -14.38 1.50 -18.83
CA ALA A 228 -15.05 0.78 -19.92
C ALA A 228 -16.53 1.17 -20.15
N GLN A 229 -17.14 1.88 -19.20
CA GLN A 229 -18.58 2.20 -19.20
C GLN A 229 -18.86 3.71 -19.26
N LEU A 230 -17.84 4.58 -19.26
CA LEU A 230 -17.99 6.03 -19.25
C LEU A 230 -16.86 6.66 -20.07
N ASN A 231 -17.19 7.61 -20.95
CA ASN A 231 -16.23 8.54 -21.56
C ASN A 231 -15.67 9.58 -20.55
N ALA A 232 -15.59 9.22 -19.27
CA ALA A 232 -15.09 10.08 -18.21
C ALA A 232 -13.97 9.37 -17.43
N GLY A 233 -12.89 10.11 -17.19
CA GLY A 233 -11.73 9.64 -16.44
C GLY A 233 -12.02 9.40 -14.96
N ILE A 234 -11.08 8.77 -14.28
CA ILE A 234 -11.06 8.70 -12.81
C ILE A 234 -10.45 10.03 -12.33
N ASN A 235 -11.22 10.80 -11.56
CA ASN A 235 -10.66 11.93 -10.83
C ASN A 235 -9.94 11.42 -9.58
N GLY A 236 -8.74 11.92 -9.37
CA GLY A 236 -7.87 11.53 -8.28
C GLY A 236 -7.31 10.11 -8.39
N LEU A 237 -6.91 9.58 -7.24
CA LEU A 237 -6.20 8.32 -7.13
C LEU A 237 -7.20 7.14 -7.17
N ALA A 238 -7.06 6.25 -8.15
CA ALA A 238 -8.00 5.16 -8.33
C ALA A 238 -8.05 4.22 -7.11
N GLN A 239 -9.23 4.10 -6.50
CA GLN A 239 -9.47 3.14 -5.42
C GLN A 239 -9.51 1.72 -6.00
N GLY A 240 -8.64 0.83 -5.53
CA GLY A 240 -8.53 -0.55 -6.05
C GLY A 240 -7.25 -0.84 -6.83
N TYR A 241 -6.46 0.20 -7.17
CA TYR A 241 -5.08 0.00 -7.61
C TYR A 241 -4.20 -0.36 -6.42
N ALA A 242 -3.32 -1.34 -6.61
CA ALA A 242 -2.52 -1.90 -5.52
C ALA A 242 -1.55 -0.88 -4.90
N TYR A 243 -1.09 0.11 -5.67
CA TYR A 243 -0.16 1.14 -5.20
C TYR A 243 -0.85 2.41 -4.66
N SER A 244 -2.15 2.59 -4.88
CA SER A 244 -2.86 3.80 -4.45
C SER A 244 -2.75 4.05 -2.95
N PRO A 245 -2.91 3.05 -2.06
CA PRO A 245 -2.81 3.31 -0.63
C PRO A 245 -1.43 3.82 -0.19
N THR A 246 -0.35 3.25 -0.76
CA THR A 246 1.02 3.68 -0.48
C THR A 246 1.27 5.10 -0.97
N LEU A 247 0.88 5.43 -2.22
CA LEU A 247 1.04 6.77 -2.77
C LEU A 247 0.28 7.81 -1.94
N PHE A 248 -0.97 7.49 -1.57
CA PHE A 248 -1.80 8.38 -0.77
C PHE A 248 -1.17 8.65 0.61
N ALA A 249 -0.77 7.58 1.31
CA ALA A 249 -0.13 7.72 2.62
C ALA A 249 1.16 8.54 2.54
N TRP A 250 2.02 8.28 1.55
CA TRP A 250 3.28 9.02 1.41
C TRP A 250 3.04 10.48 1.06
N TYR A 251 2.05 10.75 0.23
CA TYR A 251 1.69 12.10 -0.13
C TYR A 251 1.18 12.90 1.07
N VAL A 252 0.30 12.31 1.87
CA VAL A 252 -0.17 12.92 3.13
C VAL A 252 0.98 13.13 4.13
N ASP A 253 1.93 12.19 4.19
CA ASP A 253 3.13 12.34 5.02
C ASP A 253 3.94 13.58 4.62
N GLN A 254 4.23 13.75 3.32
CA GLN A 254 4.96 14.90 2.79
C GLN A 254 4.21 16.22 2.99
N LEU A 255 2.88 16.22 2.93
CA LEU A 255 2.08 17.44 3.08
C LEU A 255 1.87 17.84 4.54
N VAL A 256 1.66 16.87 5.43
CA VAL A 256 1.22 17.11 6.81
C VAL A 256 2.09 16.38 7.83
N GLY A 257 2.34 15.08 7.65
CA GLY A 257 3.05 14.27 8.64
C GLY A 257 4.44 14.76 9.01
N GLN A 258 5.16 15.37 8.06
CA GLN A 258 6.51 15.91 8.27
C GLN A 258 6.53 17.31 8.88
N HIS A 259 5.38 17.97 8.97
CA HIS A 259 5.29 19.38 9.34
C HIS A 259 4.41 19.62 10.58
N MET A 260 3.52 18.68 10.91
CA MET A 260 2.47 18.87 11.90
C MET A 260 2.44 17.72 12.91
N ASP A 261 1.97 17.98 14.13
CA ASP A 261 1.93 17.01 15.22
C ASP A 261 0.66 16.13 15.25
N PHE A 262 0.21 15.65 14.08
CA PHE A 262 -0.91 14.73 13.97
C PHE A 262 -0.46 13.28 13.90
N THR A 263 -1.12 12.37 14.59
CA THR A 263 -1.08 10.93 14.31
C THR A 263 -1.98 10.64 13.11
N ILE A 264 -1.41 10.06 12.05
CA ILE A 264 -2.06 9.91 10.75
C ILE A 264 -2.19 8.43 10.38
N TYR A 265 -3.41 8.01 10.07
CA TYR A 265 -3.67 6.70 9.48
C TYR A 265 -4.54 6.88 8.23
N ALA A 266 -3.88 6.90 7.06
CA ALA A 266 -4.53 7.18 5.79
C ALA A 266 -5.26 8.54 5.80
N ASP A 267 -6.59 8.53 5.69
CA ASP A 267 -7.44 9.73 5.68
C ASP A 267 -7.92 10.15 7.08
N ASN A 268 -7.58 9.39 8.14
CA ASN A 268 -7.95 9.65 9.52
C ASN A 268 -6.80 10.34 10.26
N PHE A 269 -7.08 11.45 10.94
CA PHE A 269 -6.12 12.25 11.69
C PHE A 269 -6.55 12.37 13.15
N ALA A 270 -5.58 12.33 14.06
CA ALA A 270 -5.79 12.62 15.47
C ALA A 270 -4.60 13.38 16.07
N GLY A 271 -4.83 14.41 16.87
CA GLY A 271 -3.79 15.18 17.55
C GLY A 271 -4.18 15.52 18.99
N VAL A 272 -3.19 15.82 19.82
CA VAL A 272 -3.41 16.26 21.21
C VAL A 272 -2.62 17.54 21.45
N PHE A 273 -3.32 18.58 21.85
CA PHE A 273 -2.80 19.93 21.99
C PHE A 273 -3.04 20.46 23.41
N LEU A 274 -2.32 21.49 23.82
CA LEU A 274 -2.46 22.06 25.16
C LEU A 274 -3.80 22.78 25.30
N THR A 275 -4.14 23.62 24.32
CA THR A 275 -5.37 24.42 24.35
C THR A 275 -6.27 24.14 23.16
N GLN A 276 -7.55 24.52 23.30
CA GLN A 276 -8.49 24.45 22.19
C GLN A 276 -8.09 25.37 21.04
N GLN A 277 -7.46 26.51 21.35
CA GLN A 277 -6.96 27.45 20.35
C GLN A 277 -5.81 26.84 19.54
N ASP A 278 -4.88 26.14 20.19
CA ASP A 278 -3.79 25.43 19.51
C ASP A 278 -4.33 24.32 18.59
N ALA A 279 -5.32 23.56 19.07
CA ALA A 279 -5.97 22.52 18.27
C ALA A 279 -6.66 23.11 17.02
N GLN A 280 -7.38 24.23 17.19
CA GLN A 280 -8.03 24.94 16.08
C GLN A 280 -7.01 25.49 15.08
N PHE A 281 -5.91 26.06 15.58
CA PHE A 281 -4.82 26.57 14.74
C PHE A 281 -4.19 25.44 13.92
N ALA A 282 -3.85 24.31 14.56
CA ALA A 282 -3.25 23.16 13.90
C ALA A 282 -4.17 22.56 12.82
N VAL A 283 -5.48 22.48 13.07
CA VAL A 283 -6.46 22.02 12.06
C VAL A 283 -6.54 22.99 10.88
N LYS A 284 -6.55 24.31 11.14
CA LYS A 284 -6.58 25.33 10.09
C LYS A 284 -5.31 25.31 9.24
N GLU A 285 -4.15 25.12 9.86
CA GLU A 285 -2.88 24.98 9.17
C GLU A 285 -2.84 23.70 8.32
N ALA A 286 -3.25 22.56 8.87
CA ALA A 286 -3.40 21.32 8.11
C ALA A 286 -4.35 21.48 6.92
N GLN A 287 -5.50 22.14 7.12
CA GLN A 287 -6.43 22.47 6.04
C GLN A 287 -5.76 23.30 4.95
N THR A 288 -4.95 24.28 5.32
CA THR A 288 -4.22 25.14 4.37
C THR A 288 -3.21 24.35 3.55
N LEU A 289 -2.46 23.44 4.18
CA LEU A 289 -1.49 22.56 3.51
C LEU A 289 -2.18 21.59 2.54
N LEU A 290 -3.28 20.99 2.98
CA LEU A 290 -4.07 20.04 2.19
C LEU A 290 -4.79 20.70 1.01
N GLN A 291 -5.34 21.89 1.17
CA GLN A 291 -6.14 22.53 0.13
C GLN A 291 -5.35 22.79 -1.17
N LYS A 292 -4.05 23.05 -1.06
CA LYS A 292 -3.14 23.20 -2.23
C LYS A 292 -3.05 21.93 -3.09
N SER A 293 -3.38 20.78 -2.52
CA SER A 293 -3.30 19.46 -3.14
C SER A 293 -4.63 18.88 -3.65
N GLY A 294 -5.72 19.65 -3.54
CA GLY A 294 -7.09 19.20 -3.81
C GLY A 294 -7.74 18.43 -2.66
N LEU A 295 -7.05 18.24 -1.53
CA LEU A 295 -7.56 17.55 -0.36
C LEU A 295 -8.28 18.53 0.58
N LEU A 296 -9.43 18.11 1.09
CA LEU A 296 -10.26 18.90 2.01
C LEU A 296 -10.57 18.09 3.26
N ILE A 297 -10.51 18.74 4.43
CA ILE A 297 -11.01 18.18 5.68
C ILE A 297 -12.54 18.22 5.62
N ALA A 298 -13.20 17.12 5.98
CA ALA A 298 -14.65 17.08 6.10
C ALA A 298 -15.08 17.86 7.36
N PRO A 299 -15.75 19.03 7.25
CA PRO A 299 -15.98 19.89 8.41
C PRO A 299 -16.80 19.21 9.52
N SER A 300 -17.76 18.35 9.14
CA SER A 300 -18.59 17.58 10.06
C SER A 300 -17.86 16.43 10.77
N SER A 301 -16.64 16.08 10.32
CA SER A 301 -15.81 15.05 10.96
C SER A 301 -14.93 15.58 12.08
N ILE A 302 -14.76 16.91 12.17
CA ILE A 302 -13.91 17.55 13.17
C ILE A 302 -14.56 17.39 14.54
N LYS A 303 -13.88 16.69 15.44
CA LYS A 303 -14.31 16.51 16.83
C LYS A 303 -13.19 16.94 17.75
N MET A 304 -13.52 17.76 18.74
CA MET A 304 -12.60 18.19 19.79
C MET A 304 -13.13 17.70 21.13
N HIS A 305 -12.24 17.13 21.93
CA HIS A 305 -12.55 16.55 23.23
C HIS A 305 -11.56 17.09 24.27
N LEU A 306 -12.07 17.67 25.35
CA LEU A 306 -11.25 18.03 26.49
C LEU A 306 -10.86 16.75 27.24
N LEU A 307 -9.56 16.59 27.47
CA LEU A 307 -8.99 15.58 28.34
C LEU A 307 -8.62 16.25 29.66
N ASP A 308 -9.04 15.69 30.78
CA ASP A 308 -8.74 16.19 32.12
C ASP A 308 -8.20 15.04 32.97
N LYS A 309 -7.13 15.30 33.73
CA LYS A 309 -6.54 14.31 34.66
C LYS A 309 -7.49 13.82 35.74
N ASN A 310 -8.54 14.58 36.05
CA ASN A 310 -9.51 14.26 37.08
C ASN A 310 -10.82 13.67 36.53
N GLN A 311 -10.94 13.55 35.20
CA GLN A 311 -12.14 13.02 34.56
C GLN A 311 -11.82 11.82 33.68
N HIS A 312 -12.63 10.77 33.83
CA HIS A 312 -12.56 9.63 32.95
C HIS A 312 -13.28 9.91 31.64
N SER A 313 -12.57 9.67 30.54
CA SER A 313 -13.13 9.72 29.20
C SER A 313 -12.53 8.62 28.33
N GLU A 314 -13.21 8.31 27.23
CA GLU A 314 -12.72 7.34 26.25
C GLU A 314 -12.86 7.88 24.83
N LEU A 315 -11.94 7.43 23.97
CA LEU A 315 -11.98 7.67 22.53
C LEU A 315 -11.99 6.33 21.79
N ASN A 316 -13.00 6.12 20.94
CA ASN A 316 -12.93 5.10 19.91
C ASN A 316 -12.30 5.69 18.65
N TRP A 317 -11.10 5.23 18.28
CA TRP A 317 -10.42 5.66 17.07
C TRP A 317 -9.73 4.49 16.37
N LEU A 318 -9.85 4.43 15.05
CA LEU A 318 -9.41 3.29 14.22
C LEU A 318 -9.92 1.93 14.73
N GLY A 319 -11.11 1.94 15.35
CA GLY A 319 -11.73 0.78 15.98
C GLY A 319 -11.26 0.50 17.40
N HIS A 320 -10.11 0.99 17.86
CA HIS A 320 -9.58 0.73 19.20
C HIS A 320 -10.12 1.75 20.22
N ASN A 321 -10.15 1.39 21.50
CA ASN A 321 -10.51 2.33 22.57
C ASN A 321 -9.24 2.82 23.29
N VAL A 322 -9.16 4.12 23.55
CA VAL A 322 -8.16 4.75 24.42
C VAL A 322 -8.88 5.31 25.64
N MET A 323 -8.40 4.97 26.84
CA MET A 323 -8.95 5.43 28.12
C MET A 323 -8.10 6.55 28.72
N PHE A 324 -8.72 7.66 29.09
CA PHE A 324 -8.09 8.78 29.77
C PHE A 324 -8.53 8.84 31.25
N PRO A 325 -7.68 9.35 32.16
CA PRO A 325 -6.33 9.91 31.92
C PRO A 325 -5.23 8.85 31.85
N SER A 326 -5.55 7.57 32.10
CA SER A 326 -4.59 6.45 32.15
C SER A 326 -3.82 6.21 30.86
N CYS A 327 -4.28 6.77 29.74
CA CYS A 327 -3.82 6.55 28.38
C CYS A 327 -3.66 5.06 28.01
N THR A 328 -4.49 4.20 28.61
CA THR A 328 -4.47 2.76 28.34
C THR A 328 -5.22 2.46 27.05
N VAL A 329 -4.60 1.64 26.18
CA VAL A 329 -5.20 1.25 24.90
C VAL A 329 -5.82 -0.14 25.01
N LYS A 330 -7.11 -0.24 24.73
CA LYS A 330 -7.84 -1.50 24.58
C LYS A 330 -7.96 -1.83 23.09
N LEU A 331 -7.21 -2.85 22.66
CA LEU A 331 -7.24 -3.30 21.28
C LEU A 331 -8.55 -4.04 20.95
N GLN A 332 -9.05 -3.88 19.72
CA GLN A 332 -10.16 -4.65 19.18
C GLN A 332 -9.84 -6.15 19.15
N HIS A 333 -10.87 -6.99 19.34
CA HIS A 333 -10.72 -8.45 19.38
C HIS A 333 -10.02 -9.01 18.14
N HIS A 334 -10.39 -8.54 16.95
CA HIS A 334 -9.76 -8.96 15.70
C HIS A 334 -8.25 -8.69 15.66
N GLN A 335 -7.78 -7.59 16.25
CA GLN A 335 -6.35 -7.29 16.32
C GLN A 335 -5.61 -8.24 17.26
N LEU A 336 -6.26 -8.71 18.33
CA LEU A 336 -5.72 -9.70 19.25
C LEU A 336 -5.58 -11.07 18.59
N LEU A 337 -6.50 -11.42 17.67
CA LEU A 337 -6.47 -12.68 16.92
C LEU A 337 -5.32 -12.74 15.90
N VAL A 338 -4.89 -11.61 15.32
CA VAL A 338 -3.79 -11.58 14.34
C VAL A 338 -2.49 -12.11 14.94
N ASN A 339 -2.21 -11.82 16.21
CA ASN A 339 -1.01 -12.32 16.90
C ASN A 339 -1.07 -13.81 17.23
N GLN A 340 -2.25 -14.42 17.11
CA GLN A 340 -2.49 -15.83 17.41
C GLN A 340 -2.55 -16.71 16.17
N HIS A 341 -2.58 -16.11 14.97
CA HIS A 341 -2.74 -16.83 13.71
C HIS A 341 -1.60 -16.48 12.75
N SER A 342 -0.71 -17.44 12.50
CA SER A 342 0.22 -17.35 11.37
C SER A 342 -0.57 -17.32 10.05
N PRO A 343 -0.15 -16.53 9.04
CA PRO A 343 -0.80 -16.53 7.73
C PRO A 343 -0.88 -17.96 7.19
N GLN A 344 -2.09 -18.48 6.95
CA GLN A 344 -2.23 -19.80 6.35
C GLN A 344 -1.74 -19.73 4.89
N VAL A 345 -0.63 -20.39 4.62
CA VAL A 345 -0.16 -20.64 3.26
C VAL A 345 -1.26 -21.41 2.53
N TRP A 346 -1.73 -20.86 1.41
CA TRP A 346 -2.77 -21.51 0.61
C TRP A 346 -2.26 -22.86 0.11
N THR A 347 -3.07 -23.91 0.31
CA THR A 347 -2.73 -25.25 -0.18
C THR A 347 -2.73 -25.29 -1.71
N ILE A 348 -1.95 -26.21 -2.28
CA ILE A 348 -1.89 -26.43 -3.74
C ILE A 348 -3.29 -26.67 -4.32
N GLN A 349 -4.16 -27.40 -3.61
CA GLN A 349 -5.55 -27.60 -4.02
C GLN A 349 -6.39 -26.31 -4.04
N LYS A 350 -6.17 -25.39 -3.08
CA LYS A 350 -6.84 -24.09 -3.09
C LYS A 350 -6.35 -23.22 -4.26
N TRP A 351 -5.05 -23.27 -4.56
CA TRP A 351 -4.47 -22.64 -5.76
C TRP A 351 -5.04 -23.22 -7.06
N ASP A 352 -5.01 -24.55 -7.24
CA ASP A 352 -5.52 -25.23 -8.43
C ASP A 352 -7.02 -24.94 -8.64
N LYS A 353 -7.84 -25.06 -7.59
CA LYS A 353 -9.26 -24.70 -7.63
C LYS A 353 -9.44 -23.25 -8.08
N MET A 354 -8.73 -22.30 -7.44
CA MET A 354 -8.81 -20.89 -7.79
C MET A 354 -8.39 -20.67 -9.25
N LEU A 355 -7.27 -21.21 -9.70
CA LEU A 355 -6.76 -21.06 -11.07
C LEU A 355 -7.71 -21.65 -12.12
N ARG A 356 -8.36 -22.79 -11.84
CA ARG A 356 -9.38 -23.41 -12.71
C ARG A 356 -10.68 -22.61 -12.74
N THR A 357 -11.21 -22.22 -11.58
CA THR A 357 -12.43 -21.40 -11.50
C THR A 357 -12.25 -20.04 -12.18
N LEU A 358 -11.01 -19.54 -12.25
CA LEU A 358 -10.65 -18.29 -12.89
C LEU A 358 -10.29 -18.42 -14.39
N GLY A 359 -10.37 -19.61 -14.97
CA GLY A 359 -10.12 -19.90 -16.40
C GLY A 359 -8.65 -19.90 -16.82
N TRP A 360 -7.71 -19.79 -15.88
CA TRP A 360 -6.28 -19.67 -16.17
C TRP A 360 -5.66 -20.98 -16.66
N VAL A 361 -6.13 -22.11 -16.12
CA VAL A 361 -5.67 -23.44 -16.57
C VAL A 361 -6.11 -23.74 -18.01
N GLN A 362 -7.31 -23.28 -18.41
CA GLN A 362 -7.81 -23.46 -19.78
C GLN A 362 -7.09 -22.56 -20.80
N LEU A 363 -6.72 -21.33 -20.42
CA LEU A 363 -5.93 -20.44 -21.28
C LEU A 363 -4.51 -20.98 -21.56
N ALA A 364 -3.88 -21.62 -20.58
CA ALA A 364 -2.55 -22.22 -20.75
C ALA A 364 -2.54 -23.49 -21.61
N LEU A 365 -3.67 -24.22 -21.67
CA LEU A 365 -3.82 -25.45 -22.45
C LEU A 365 -4.15 -25.21 -23.94
N ASN A 366 -4.68 -24.04 -24.29
CA ASN A 366 -4.86 -23.65 -25.69
C ASN A 366 -3.54 -23.11 -26.26
N ALA A 367 -2.80 -23.95 -27.01
CA ALA A 367 -1.47 -23.66 -27.57
C ALA A 367 -1.38 -22.39 -28.45
N ASP A 368 -2.51 -21.79 -28.82
CA ASP A 368 -2.59 -20.54 -29.59
C ASP A 368 -2.19 -19.29 -28.82
N TRP A 369 -2.04 -19.33 -27.49
CA TRP A 369 -1.59 -18.17 -26.71
C TRP A 369 -0.17 -17.69 -27.09
N ARG A 370 0.63 -18.52 -27.78
CA ARG A 370 1.94 -18.13 -28.33
C ARG A 370 1.85 -17.21 -29.56
N ARG A 371 0.64 -16.92 -30.07
CA ARG A 371 0.41 -16.05 -31.24
C ARG A 371 -0.38 -14.77 -30.93
N PHE A 372 -0.57 -14.41 -29.67
CA PHE A 372 -1.29 -13.19 -29.28
C PHE A 372 -0.39 -12.19 -28.58
#